data_AF-A0A950PXG6-F1
#
_entry.id   AF-A0A950PXG6-F1
#
_cell.length_a   1.000
_cell.length_b   1.000
_cell.length_c   1.000
_cell.angle_alpha   90.00
_cell.angle_beta   90.00
_cell.angle_gamma   90.00
#
_symmetry.space_group_name_H-M   'P 1'
#
loop_
_entity.id
_entity.type
_entity.pdbx_description
1 polymer ?
#
loop_
_entity_poly.entity_id
_entity_poly.type
_entity_poly.pdbx_seq_one_letter_code
_entity_poly.pdbx_strand_id
1 'polypeptide(L)'
;MYRRAADACPGLPWTVIAAVGEVETQHGRDAVRSKAGAVGPMQFLPGTWKAYATDGDGDGRTDVHDPADAIATAGKLLCANGAGDRATLATALWNYNHSWEYVARVLDVSAQMETAKGAE
;
A
#
# COMPACT_ATOMS: atom_id res chain seq x y z
N MET A 1 5.88 6.42 8.49
CA MET A 1 5.19 6.59 7.20
C MET A 1 3.93 5.72 7.12
N TYR A 2 4.01 4.38 7.21
CA TYR A 2 2.83 3.50 7.14
C TYR A 2 1.70 3.81 8.14
N ARG A 3 2.03 4.09 9.41
CA ARG A 3 1.02 4.49 10.42
C ARG A 3 0.28 5.77 10.03
N ARG A 4 1.02 6.81 9.62
CA ARG A 4 0.46 8.08 9.13
C ARG A 4 -0.46 7.87 7.90
N ALA A 5 -0.09 6.97 6.99
CA ALA A 5 -0.94 6.66 5.84
C ALA A 5 -2.23 5.94 6.24
N ALA A 6 -2.19 5.09 7.28
CA ALA A 6 -3.38 4.45 7.83
C ALA A 6 -4.29 5.41 8.59
N ASP A 7 -3.75 6.48 9.19
CA ASP A 7 -4.55 7.49 9.92
C ASP A 7 -5.61 8.16 9.02
N ALA A 8 -5.40 8.17 7.70
CA ALA A 8 -6.37 8.66 6.72
C ALA A 8 -7.58 7.73 6.49
N CYS A 9 -7.54 6.49 7.00
CA CYS A 9 -8.58 5.48 6.80
C CYS A 9 -8.89 4.72 8.09
N PRO A 10 -9.91 5.15 8.86
CA PRO A 10 -10.32 4.43 10.07
C PRO A 10 -10.57 2.95 9.80
N GLY A 11 -9.95 2.09 10.60
CA GLY A 11 -10.09 0.63 10.51
C GLY A 11 -9.08 -0.06 9.57
N LEU A 12 -8.33 0.66 8.74
CA LEU A 12 -7.25 0.10 7.94
C LEU A 12 -6.01 -0.14 8.81
N PRO A 13 -5.53 -1.38 8.99
CA PRO A 13 -4.31 -1.62 9.74
C PRO A 13 -3.09 -1.09 8.97
N TRP A 14 -2.20 -0.37 9.66
CA TRP A 14 -0.96 0.13 9.05
C TRP A 14 -0.05 -1.00 8.53
N THR A 15 -0.17 -2.20 9.11
CA THR A 15 0.55 -3.41 8.68
C THR A 15 0.08 -3.90 7.32
N VAL A 16 -1.16 -3.64 6.90
CA VAL A 16 -1.62 -3.96 5.55
C VAL A 16 -0.87 -3.11 4.53
N ILE A 17 -0.74 -1.80 4.78
CA ILE A 17 -0.01 -0.90 3.87
C ILE A 17 1.48 -1.26 3.84
N ALA A 18 2.06 -1.62 5.00
CA ALA A 18 3.43 -2.10 5.07
C ALA A 18 3.62 -3.42 4.31
N ALA A 19 2.69 -4.37 4.44
CA ALA A 19 2.72 -5.65 3.74
C ALA A 19 2.60 -5.48 2.21
N VAL A 20 1.79 -4.54 1.73
CA VAL A 20 1.79 -4.17 0.29
C VAL A 20 3.19 -3.71 -0.13
N GLY A 21 3.82 -2.79 0.61
CA GLY A 21 5.16 -2.32 0.27
C GLY A 21 6.23 -3.42 0.28
N GLU A 22 6.13 -4.37 1.22
CA GLU A 22 7.00 -5.55 1.28
C GLU A 22 6.80 -6.46 0.05
N VAL A 23 5.54 -6.79 -0.27
CA VAL A 23 5.21 -7.70 -1.37
C VAL A 23 5.51 -7.09 -2.74
N GLU A 24 5.32 -5.79 -2.92
CA GLU A 24 5.59 -5.11 -4.19
C GLU A 24 7.08 -5.00 -4.49
N THR A 25 7.90 -4.57 -3.52
CA THR A 25 9.30 -4.18 -3.79
C THR A 25 10.24 -4.33 -2.60
N GLN A 26 9.89 -5.09 -1.56
CA GLN A 26 10.66 -5.16 -0.31
C GLN A 26 10.91 -3.76 0.29
N HIS A 27 9.83 -2.97 0.42
CA HIS A 27 9.88 -1.59 0.90
C HIS A 27 10.78 -0.66 0.05
N GLY A 28 10.77 -0.85 -1.28
CA GLY A 28 11.48 -0.02 -2.25
C GLY A 28 12.87 -0.51 -2.64
N ARG A 29 13.38 -1.59 -2.02
CA ARG A 29 14.72 -2.15 -2.33
C ARG A 29 14.79 -2.72 -3.74
N ASP A 30 13.68 -3.28 -4.22
CA ASP A 30 13.55 -3.90 -5.54
C ASP A 30 12.59 -3.11 -6.46
N ALA A 31 12.52 -1.79 -6.32
CA ALA A 31 11.57 -0.92 -7.04
C ALA A 31 11.93 -0.70 -8.53
N VAL A 32 11.97 -1.80 -9.29
CA VAL A 32 12.17 -1.79 -10.74
C VAL A 32 10.84 -1.64 -11.49
N ARG A 33 10.86 -0.91 -12.61
CA ARG A 33 9.68 -0.79 -13.48
C ARG A 33 9.21 -2.15 -13.96
N SER A 34 7.94 -2.49 -13.73
CA SER A 34 7.37 -3.76 -14.18
C SER A 34 7.09 -3.78 -15.69
N LYS A 35 6.87 -4.98 -16.25
CA LYS A 35 6.42 -5.15 -17.65
C LYS A 35 5.10 -4.43 -17.95
N ALA A 36 4.23 -4.31 -16.95
CA ALA A 36 2.96 -3.59 -17.06
C ALA A 36 3.13 -2.05 -16.93
N GLY A 37 4.36 -1.57 -16.70
CA GLY A 37 4.67 -0.15 -16.57
C GLY A 37 4.49 0.41 -15.16
N ALA A 38 4.24 -0.45 -14.16
CA ALA A 38 4.17 -0.04 -12.76
C ALA A 38 5.54 0.43 -12.25
N VAL A 39 5.55 1.42 -11.36
CA VAL A 39 6.77 2.07 -10.85
C VAL A 39 6.68 2.43 -9.37
N GLY A 40 7.85 2.65 -8.78
CA GLY A 40 7.97 3.14 -7.41
C GLY A 40 7.85 2.03 -6.36
N PRO A 41 8.04 2.36 -5.07
CA PRO A 41 8.10 1.37 -4.00
C PRO A 41 6.75 0.66 -3.76
N MET A 42 5.65 1.23 -4.24
CA MET A 42 4.30 0.65 -4.14
C MET A 42 3.75 0.20 -5.51
N GLN A 43 4.59 0.18 -6.56
CA GLN A 43 4.29 -0.32 -7.91
C GLN A 43 2.98 0.23 -8.51
N PHE A 44 2.88 1.56 -8.62
CA PHE A 44 1.73 2.19 -9.23
C PHE A 44 1.78 2.20 -10.74
N LEU A 45 0.67 1.87 -11.38
CA LEU A 45 0.42 2.21 -12.78
C LEU A 45 0.21 3.73 -12.92
N PRO A 46 0.61 4.35 -14.05
CA PRO A 46 0.47 5.80 -14.24
C PRO A 46 -0.95 6.34 -14.08
N GLY A 47 -1.96 5.58 -14.54
CA GLY A 47 -3.37 5.96 -14.41
C GLY A 47 -3.84 5.97 -12.95
N THR A 48 -3.43 4.97 -12.17
CA THR A 48 -3.72 4.88 -10.73
C THR A 48 -3.05 6.01 -9.97
N TRP A 49 -1.76 6.28 -10.25
CA TRP A 49 -1.04 7.40 -9.65
C TRP A 49 -1.76 8.72 -9.91
N LYS A 50 -2.14 8.99 -11.16
CA LYS A 50 -2.85 10.23 -11.53
C LYS A 50 -4.17 10.42 -10.77
N ALA A 51 -4.88 9.35 -10.42
CA ALA A 51 -6.15 9.43 -9.72
C ALA A 51 -5.99 9.57 -8.19
N TYR A 52 -4.94 8.99 -7.62
CA TYR A 52 -4.82 8.82 -6.17
C TYR A 52 -3.61 9.52 -5.53
N ALA A 53 -2.67 10.06 -6.31
CA ALA A 53 -1.45 10.70 -5.82
C ALA A 53 -1.74 11.61 -4.61
N THR A 54 -0.96 11.42 -3.56
CA THR A 54 -1.08 12.10 -2.28
C THR A 54 0.30 12.54 -1.84
N ASP A 55 0.44 13.82 -1.56
CA ASP A 55 1.63 14.43 -0.96
C ASP A 55 1.75 13.93 0.48
N GLY A 56 2.63 12.95 0.67
CA GLY A 56 2.77 12.14 1.86
C GLY A 56 3.75 12.71 2.87
N ASP A 57 4.66 13.58 2.45
CA ASP A 57 5.61 14.28 3.33
C ASP A 57 5.28 15.76 3.54
N GLY A 58 4.45 16.36 2.67
CA GLY A 58 3.98 17.74 2.75
C GLY A 58 4.88 18.75 2.03
N ASP A 59 5.68 18.32 1.05
CA ASP A 59 6.60 19.18 0.30
C ASP A 59 5.93 20.01 -0.82
N GLY A 60 4.63 19.77 -1.08
CA GLY A 60 3.83 20.42 -2.10
C GLY A 60 3.88 19.75 -3.47
N ARG A 61 4.48 18.56 -3.59
CA ARG A 61 4.63 17.79 -4.83
C ARG A 61 4.12 16.36 -4.60
N THR A 62 4.05 15.60 -5.68
CA THR A 62 3.78 14.16 -5.62
C THR A 62 4.76 13.45 -6.54
N ASP A 63 5.61 12.60 -5.99
CA ASP A 63 6.55 11.76 -6.72
C ASP A 63 6.27 10.27 -6.43
N VAL A 64 6.02 9.50 -7.50
CA VAL A 64 5.78 8.05 -7.39
C VAL A 64 6.99 7.28 -6.88
N HIS A 65 8.19 7.87 -6.97
CA HIS A 65 9.43 7.30 -6.46
C HIS A 65 9.73 7.72 -5.02
N ASP A 66 9.06 8.74 -4.48
CA ASP A 66 9.19 9.10 -3.08
C ASP A 66 8.43 8.09 -2.20
N PRO A 67 9.07 7.47 -1.20
CA PRO A 67 8.40 6.51 -0.33
C PRO A 67 7.23 7.09 0.48
N ALA A 68 7.33 8.33 0.96
CA ALA A 68 6.26 8.92 1.75
C ALA A 68 4.99 9.13 0.89
N ASP A 69 5.16 9.67 -0.31
CA ASP A 69 4.07 9.87 -1.28
C ASP A 69 3.46 8.56 -1.76
N ALA A 70 4.31 7.58 -2.09
CA ALA A 70 3.85 6.28 -2.55
C ALA A 70 3.06 5.54 -1.46
N ILE A 71 3.54 5.57 -0.21
CA ILE A 71 2.87 4.94 0.93
C ILE A 71 1.54 5.65 1.25
N ALA A 72 1.51 6.99 1.22
CA ALA A 72 0.29 7.77 1.42
C ALA A 72 -0.74 7.48 0.33
N THR A 73 -0.29 7.42 -0.94
CA THR A 73 -1.13 7.09 -2.09
C THR A 73 -1.70 5.69 -1.99
N ALA A 74 -0.93 4.71 -1.54
CA ALA A 74 -1.41 3.33 -1.32
C ALA A 74 -2.48 3.26 -0.21
N GLY A 75 -2.26 3.95 0.91
CA GLY A 75 -3.26 4.06 1.97
C GLY A 75 -4.59 4.64 1.45
N LYS A 76 -4.51 5.73 0.67
CA LYS A 76 -5.70 6.35 0.05
C LYS A 76 -6.41 5.42 -0.93
N LEU A 77 -5.67 4.73 -1.80
CA LEU A 77 -6.25 3.79 -2.77
C LEU A 77 -6.94 2.62 -2.07
N LEU A 78 -6.29 2.01 -1.08
CA LEU A 78 -6.88 0.92 -0.30
C LEU A 78 -8.15 1.39 0.42
N CYS A 79 -8.11 2.58 1.01
CA CYS A 79 -9.28 3.16 1.68
C CYS A 79 -10.45 3.39 0.71
N ALA A 80 -10.17 3.97 -0.46
CA ALA A 80 -11.18 4.19 -1.50
C ALA A 80 -11.82 2.88 -1.99
N ASN A 81 -11.09 1.75 -1.88
CA ASN A 81 -11.58 0.42 -2.21
C ASN A 81 -12.20 -0.33 -1.01
N GLY A 82 -12.39 0.31 0.14
CA GLY A 82 -13.10 -0.25 1.30
C GLY A 82 -12.21 -0.83 2.40
N ALA A 83 -10.88 -0.74 2.31
CA ALA A 83 -9.98 -1.43 3.24
C ALA A 83 -10.10 -1.05 4.73
N GLY A 84 -10.88 -0.02 5.08
CA GLY A 84 -11.24 0.32 6.46
C GLY A 84 -12.20 -0.69 7.13
N ASP A 85 -12.92 -1.50 6.35
CA ASP A 85 -13.75 -2.59 6.88
C ASP A 85 -13.11 -3.95 6.61
N ARG A 86 -12.93 -4.74 7.67
CA ARG A 86 -12.40 -6.12 7.60
C ARG A 86 -13.18 -6.99 6.62
N ALA A 87 -14.49 -6.79 6.46
CA ALA A 87 -15.32 -7.54 5.52
C ALA A 87 -14.97 -7.25 4.05
N THR A 88 -14.41 -6.08 3.74
CA THR A 88 -14.07 -5.67 2.37
C THR A 88 -12.57 -5.53 2.11
N LEU A 89 -11.72 -5.72 3.14
CA LEU A 89 -10.27 -5.66 3.03
C LEU A 89 -9.70 -6.56 1.92
N ALA A 90 -10.16 -7.80 1.81
CA ALA A 90 -9.69 -8.72 0.78
C ALA A 90 -10.07 -8.23 -0.64
N THR A 91 -11.26 -7.65 -0.79
CA THR A 91 -11.71 -7.02 -2.04
C THR A 91 -10.86 -5.79 -2.37
N ALA A 92 -10.51 -4.97 -1.38
CA ALA A 92 -9.67 -3.80 -1.58
C ALA A 92 -8.26 -4.18 -2.08
N LEU A 93 -7.67 -5.24 -1.51
CA LEU A 93 -6.40 -5.79 -1.95
C LEU A 93 -6.50 -6.41 -3.36
N TRP A 94 -7.60 -7.08 -3.68
CA TRP A 94 -7.83 -7.60 -5.02
C TRP A 94 -7.93 -6.47 -6.06
N ASN A 95 -8.57 -5.34 -5.73
CA ASN A 95 -8.58 -4.16 -6.60
C ASN A 95 -7.21 -3.48 -6.73
N TYR A 96 -6.32 -3.68 -5.76
CA TYR A 96 -4.93 -3.24 -5.86
C TYR A 96 -4.16 -4.10 -6.88
N ASN A 97 -4.34 -5.42 -6.81
CA ASN A 97 -3.78 -6.39 -7.74
C ASN A 97 -4.73 -7.58 -7.89
N HIS A 98 -5.26 -7.81 -9.11
CA HIS A 98 -6.30 -8.81 -9.43
C HIS A 98 -5.81 -10.28 -9.34
N SER A 99 -5.13 -10.63 -8.26
CA SER A 99 -4.59 -11.95 -7.97
C SER A 99 -4.95 -12.34 -6.54
N TRP A 100 -5.70 -13.43 -6.36
CA TRP A 100 -5.99 -13.95 -5.02
C TRP A 100 -4.74 -14.47 -4.30
N GLU A 101 -3.71 -14.90 -5.04
CA GLU A 101 -2.42 -15.25 -4.46
C GLU A 101 -1.74 -14.02 -3.84
N TYR A 102 -1.78 -12.87 -4.53
CA TYR A 102 -1.30 -11.61 -3.99
C TYR A 102 -2.05 -11.21 -2.71
N VAL A 103 -3.39 -11.29 -2.74
CA VAL A 103 -4.22 -10.98 -1.56
C VAL A 103 -3.84 -11.87 -0.38
N ALA A 104 -3.74 -13.19 -0.59
CA ALA A 104 -3.35 -14.13 0.45
C ALA A 104 -1.95 -13.80 1.01
N ARG A 105 -0.99 -13.48 0.14
CA ARG A 105 0.38 -13.14 0.54
C ARG A 105 0.43 -11.85 1.36
N VAL A 106 -0.27 -10.79 0.95
CA VAL A 106 -0.30 -9.53 1.71
C VAL A 106 -0.93 -9.74 3.09
N LEU A 107 -2.05 -10.48 3.16
CA LEU A 107 -2.70 -10.76 4.45
C LEU A 107 -1.81 -11.60 5.38
N ASP A 108 -1.09 -12.58 4.84
CA ASP A 108 -0.15 -13.39 5.61
C ASP A 108 1.02 -12.55 6.16
N VAL A 109 1.67 -11.75 5.31
CA VAL A 109 2.75 -10.84 5.72
C VAL A 109 2.24 -9.82 6.76
N SER A 110 1.04 -9.27 6.56
CA SER A 110 0.42 -8.35 7.53
C SER A 110 0.18 -9.02 8.89
N ALA A 111 -0.27 -10.28 8.91
CA ALA A 111 -0.50 -11.02 10.15
C ALA A 111 0.81 -11.32 10.90
N GLN A 112 1.88 -11.62 10.17
CA GLN A 112 3.22 -11.79 10.75
C GLN A 112 3.72 -10.50 11.41
N MET A 113 3.52 -9.35 10.75
CA MET A 113 3.89 -8.03 11.31
C MET A 113 3.11 -7.70 12.58
N GLU A 114 1.80 -7.98 12.64
CA GLU A 114 1.00 -7.77 13.86
C GLU A 114 1.47 -8.66 15.02
N THR A 115 1.88 -9.89 14.71
CA THR A 115 2.42 -10.82 15.72
C THR A 115 3.76 -10.31 16.26
N ALA A 116 4.66 -9.83 15.39
CA ALA A 116 5.95 -9.28 15.79
C ALA A 116 5.79 -8.02 16.66
N LYS A 117 4.84 -7.15 16.31
CA LYS A 117 4.53 -5.93 17.07
C LYS A 117 4.01 -6.21 18.48
N GLY A 118 3.28 -7.30 18.67
CA GLY A 118 2.74 -7.70 19.98
C GLY A 118 3.77 -8.36 20.91
N ALA A 119 4.97 -8.65 20.40
CA ALA A 119 6.08 -9.23 21.16
C ALA A 119 7.05 -8.16 21.71
N GLU A 120 6.82 -6.89 21.40
CA GLU A 120 7.56 -5.70 21.88
C GLU A 120 6.86 -5.06 23.09
#